data_AF-W4LSE2-F1
#
_entry.id   AF-W4LSE2-F1
#
_cell.length_a   1.000
_cell.length_b   1.000
_cell.length_c   1.000
_cell.angle_alpha   90.00
_cell.angle_beta   90.00
_cell.angle_gamma   90.00
#
_symmetry.space_group_name_H-M   'P 1'
#
loop_
_entity.id
_entity.type
_entity.pdbx_description
1 polymer ?
#
loop_
_entity_poly.entity_id
_entity_poly.type
_entity_poly.pdbx_seq_one_letter_code
_entity_poly.pdbx_strand_id
1 'polypeptide(L)'
;MSSDHSIWRSCSTCKKPIAFQQTDYVCSVSTCNRKRNGFFFCSVSCWDAHVPMMRHRESWAEQLTAPTREAWKREQQAEQAPTKTSRTSSASSGTAGGSQDVLIVVSKLKQYIKQQAGLNTSDTVNGVLSDHLRHLCDQAIAHAAEEGRKTVMDRDFEPFLDLQ
;
A
#
# COMPACT_ATOMS: atom_id res chain seq x y z
N MET A 1 -3.86 -9.58 -39.31
CA MET A 1 -2.50 -9.91 -38.82
C MET A 1 -1.78 -8.62 -38.46
N SER A 2 -1.71 -8.25 -37.18
CA SER A 2 -0.77 -7.25 -36.62
C SER A 2 -0.75 -7.39 -35.08
N SER A 3 -0.06 -8.45 -34.66
CA SER A 3 0.64 -8.66 -33.39
C SER A 3 0.16 -7.96 -32.10
N ASP A 4 -0.61 -8.72 -31.32
CA ASP A 4 -1.08 -8.47 -29.95
C ASP A 4 0.03 -8.51 -28.85
N HIS A 5 1.27 -8.12 -29.17
CA HIS A 5 2.43 -8.37 -28.30
C HIS A 5 3.22 -7.15 -27.82
N SER A 6 2.72 -5.93 -28.05
CA SER A 6 3.39 -4.68 -27.64
C SER A 6 2.59 -3.81 -26.66
N ILE A 7 1.48 -4.32 -26.11
CA ILE A 7 0.61 -3.54 -25.22
C ILE A 7 1.23 -3.51 -23.82
N TRP A 8 1.50 -2.31 -23.31
CA TRP A 8 1.95 -2.10 -21.94
C TRP A 8 0.76 -1.98 -20.99
N ARG A 9 -0.17 -1.06 -21.29
CA ARG A 9 -1.36 -0.75 -20.47
C ARG A 9 -2.51 -0.26 -21.34
N SER A 10 -3.68 -0.03 -20.74
CA SER A 10 -4.84 0.57 -21.41
C SER A 10 -5.12 1.97 -20.86
N CYS A 11 -5.50 2.90 -21.73
CA CYS A 11 -5.91 4.25 -21.35
C CYS A 11 -7.08 4.21 -20.37
N SER A 12 -7.00 4.98 -19.29
CA SER A 12 -8.03 4.96 -18.25
C SER A 12 -9.39 5.50 -18.73
N THR A 13 -9.38 6.43 -19.70
CA THR A 13 -10.58 7.09 -20.24
C THR A 13 -11.20 6.30 -21.40
N CYS A 14 -10.46 6.09 -22.49
CA CYS A 14 -11.01 5.50 -23.72
C CYS A 14 -10.73 3.99 -23.88
N LYS A 15 -10.00 3.37 -22.93
CA LYS A 15 -9.60 1.96 -22.94
C LYS A 15 -8.75 1.52 -24.14
N LYS A 16 -8.29 2.45 -24.98
CA LYS A 16 -7.35 2.15 -26.06
C LYS A 16 -6.03 1.60 -25.49
N PRO A 17 -5.41 0.61 -26.14
CA PRO A 17 -4.11 0.08 -25.72
C PRO A 17 -3.02 1.15 -25.91
N ILE A 18 -2.11 1.20 -24.96
CA ILE A 18 -0.88 2.02 -24.98
C ILE A 18 0.27 1.03 -25.15
N ALA A 19 1.03 1.18 -26.23
CA ALA A 19 2.16 0.32 -26.51
C ALA A 19 3.40 0.70 -25.69
N PHE A 20 4.34 -0.24 -25.54
CA PHE A 20 5.67 0.09 -25.02
C PHE A 20 6.35 1.14 -25.90
N GLN A 21 7.12 2.06 -25.30
CA GLN A 21 7.79 3.18 -25.98
C GLN A 21 6.86 4.20 -26.65
N GLN A 22 5.55 4.07 -26.49
CA GLN A 22 4.60 5.08 -26.95
C GLN A 22 4.60 6.26 -25.96
N THR A 23 4.41 7.46 -26.48
CA THR A 23 4.08 8.62 -25.65
C THR A 23 2.77 8.38 -24.91
N ASP A 24 2.83 8.50 -23.60
CA ASP A 24 1.68 8.51 -22.72
C ASP A 24 1.63 9.80 -21.89
N TYR A 25 0.52 10.00 -21.20
CA TYR A 25 0.32 11.16 -20.34
C TYR A 25 -0.12 10.69 -18.96
N VAL A 26 0.48 11.28 -17.94
CA VAL A 26 0.08 11.11 -16.54
C VAL A 26 -0.40 12.44 -15.98
N CYS A 27 -1.17 12.39 -14.90
CA CYS A 27 -1.60 13.60 -14.22
C CYS A 27 -0.49 14.06 -13.26
N SER A 28 -0.21 15.36 -13.16
CA SER A 28 0.76 15.88 -12.19
C SER A 28 0.37 15.63 -10.72
N VAL A 29 -0.90 15.32 -10.46
CA VAL A 29 -1.40 15.01 -9.12
C VAL A 29 -0.95 13.62 -8.70
N SER A 30 -0.08 13.55 -7.67
CA SER A 30 0.53 12.29 -7.19
C SER A 30 -0.49 11.23 -6.75
N THR A 31 -1.68 11.61 -6.28
CA THR A 31 -2.74 10.66 -5.93
C THR A 31 -3.29 9.89 -7.14
N CYS A 32 -3.22 10.49 -8.33
CA CYS A 32 -3.61 9.88 -9.59
C CYS A 32 -2.54 8.93 -10.16
N ASN A 33 -1.30 8.95 -9.66
CA ASN A 33 -0.18 8.16 -10.20
C ASN A 33 0.22 6.98 -9.29
N ARG A 34 -0.63 6.58 -8.34
CA ARG A 34 -0.33 5.50 -7.38
C ARG A 34 -0.22 4.14 -8.09
N LYS A 35 0.71 3.29 -7.65
CA LYS A 35 0.98 1.96 -8.26
C LYS A 35 -0.26 1.09 -8.50
N ARG A 36 -1.24 1.06 -7.59
CA ARG A 36 -2.44 0.21 -7.67
C ARG A 36 -3.60 0.82 -8.47
N ASN A 37 -3.80 2.14 -8.37
CA ASN A 37 -4.94 2.86 -8.95
C ASN A 37 -4.49 4.06 -9.82
N GLY A 38 -3.37 3.88 -10.52
CA GLY A 38 -2.76 4.92 -11.33
C GLY A 38 -3.54 5.13 -12.63
N PHE A 39 -3.71 6.40 -13.02
CA PHE A 39 -4.34 6.78 -14.28
C PHE A 39 -3.26 7.04 -15.34
N PHE A 40 -3.51 6.53 -16.54
CA PHE A 40 -2.64 6.70 -17.70
C PHE A 40 -3.49 7.06 -18.90
N PHE A 41 -3.04 8.01 -19.71
CA PHE A 41 -3.83 8.54 -20.81
C PHE A 41 -3.04 8.46 -22.11
N CYS A 42 -3.72 8.07 -23.20
CA CYS A 42 -3.09 8.03 -24.53
C CYS A 42 -2.97 9.42 -25.18
N SER A 43 -3.63 10.44 -24.63
CA SER A 43 -3.64 11.81 -25.16
C SER A 43 -4.03 12.82 -24.08
N VAL A 44 -3.66 14.09 -24.31
CA VAL A 44 -4.10 15.23 -23.47
C VAL A 44 -5.63 15.32 -23.41
N SER A 45 -6.35 15.00 -24.50
CA SER A 45 -7.81 14.97 -24.49
C SER A 45 -8.40 13.87 -23.59
N CYS A 46 -7.77 12.70 -23.51
CA CYS A 46 -8.19 11.66 -22.58
C CYS A 46 -7.89 12.04 -21.13
N TRP A 47 -6.81 12.78 -20.90
CA TRP A 47 -6.49 13.36 -19.60
C TRP A 47 -7.50 14.44 -19.20
N ASP A 48 -7.89 15.34 -20.12
CA ASP A 48 -8.82 16.43 -19.84
C ASP A 48 -10.22 15.91 -19.45
N ALA A 49 -10.68 14.84 -20.11
CA ALA A 49 -11.91 14.14 -19.75
C ALA A 49 -11.93 13.58 -18.32
N HIS A 50 -10.76 13.37 -17.70
CA HIS A 50 -10.66 12.91 -16.31
C HIS A 50 -10.83 14.05 -15.29
N VAL A 51 -10.50 15.30 -15.67
CA VAL A 51 -10.43 16.45 -14.75
C VAL A 51 -11.77 16.74 -14.05
N PRO A 52 -12.91 16.77 -14.76
CA PRO A 52 -14.21 16.99 -14.12
C PRO A 52 -14.61 15.89 -13.15
N MET A 53 -14.17 14.64 -13.38
CA MET A 53 -14.48 13.50 -12.51
C MET A 53 -13.69 13.55 -11.19
N MET A 54 -12.43 13.99 -11.23
CA MET A 54 -11.53 13.94 -10.07
C MET A 54 -11.51 15.23 -9.24
N ARG A 55 -12.14 16.31 -9.74
CA ARG A 55 -12.34 17.59 -9.03
C ARG A 55 -11.06 18.23 -8.47
N HIS A 56 -9.91 18.00 -9.11
CA HIS A 56 -8.67 18.70 -8.78
C HIS A 56 -8.61 20.07 -9.48
N ARG A 57 -8.07 21.08 -8.80
CA ARG A 57 -8.15 22.50 -9.24
C ARG A 57 -6.96 22.96 -10.08
N GLU A 58 -5.78 22.40 -9.84
CA GLU A 58 -4.52 22.77 -10.50
C GLU A 58 -3.78 21.48 -10.88
N SER A 59 -3.98 21.05 -12.13
CA SER A 59 -3.34 19.86 -12.68
C SER A 59 -2.95 20.10 -14.12
N TRP A 60 -1.91 19.42 -14.58
CA TRP A 60 -1.54 19.40 -15.99
C TRP A 60 -1.23 17.97 -16.42
N ALA A 61 -1.24 17.75 -17.74
CA ALA A 61 -0.80 16.52 -18.35
C ALA A 61 0.72 16.52 -18.43
N GLU A 62 1.38 15.58 -17.77
CA GLU A 62 2.82 15.34 -17.93
C GLU A 62 3.02 14.28 -19.01
N GLN A 63 3.76 14.65 -20.05
CA GLN A 63 4.11 13.75 -21.14
C GLN A 63 5.23 12.82 -20.67
N LEU A 64 4.98 11.52 -20.73
CA LEU A 64 5.96 10.48 -20.47
C LEU A 64 6.07 9.57 -21.70
N THR A 65 7.08 8.71 -21.65
CA THR A 65 7.26 7.65 -22.63
C THR A 65 7.14 6.33 -21.89
N ALA A 66 6.22 5.49 -22.36
CA ALA A 66 6.05 4.14 -21.85
C ALA A 66 7.40 3.41 -21.84
N PRO A 67 7.75 2.67 -20.77
CA PRO A 67 9.03 2.00 -20.67
C PRO A 67 9.22 0.99 -21.80
N THR A 68 10.46 0.56 -22.03
CA THR A 68 10.70 -0.59 -22.92
C THR A 68 10.19 -1.86 -22.24
N ARG A 69 9.79 -2.86 -23.04
CA ARG A 69 9.31 -4.14 -22.53
C ARG A 69 10.33 -4.83 -21.60
N GLU A 70 11.61 -4.68 -21.90
CA GLU A 70 12.70 -5.23 -21.10
C GLU A 70 12.92 -4.48 -19.79
N ALA A 71 12.84 -3.14 -19.81
CA ALA A 71 12.89 -2.34 -18.58
C ALA A 71 11.72 -2.68 -17.66
N TRP A 72 10.51 -2.77 -18.23
CA TRP A 72 9.32 -3.14 -17.47
C TRP A 72 9.41 -4.56 -16.88
N LYS A 73 9.89 -5.55 -17.65
CA LYS A 73 10.13 -6.91 -17.13
C LYS A 73 11.15 -6.93 -15.99
N ARG A 74 12.24 -6.18 -16.11
CA ARG A 74 13.28 -6.09 -15.05
C ARG A 74 12.72 -5.49 -13.76
N GLU A 75 11.92 -4.43 -13.86
CA GLU A 75 11.28 -3.81 -12.70
C GLU A 75 10.27 -4.76 -12.04
N GLN A 76 9.43 -5.44 -12.83
CA GLN A 76 8.51 -6.46 -12.31
C GLN A 76 9.21 -7.64 -11.65
N GLN A 77 10.38 -8.05 -12.14
CA GLN A 77 11.19 -9.12 -11.55
C GLN A 77 11.91 -8.66 -10.29
N ALA A 78 12.40 -7.42 -10.24
CA ALA A 78 12.99 -6.83 -9.04
C ALA A 78 11.95 -6.66 -7.93
N GLU A 79 10.70 -6.33 -8.28
CA GLU A 79 9.61 -6.15 -7.31
C GLU A 79 9.03 -7.49 -6.82
N GLN A 80 9.13 -8.56 -7.62
CA GLN A 80 8.80 -9.94 -7.22
C GLN A 80 9.97 -10.69 -6.57
N ALA A 81 11.20 -10.21 -6.75
CA ALA A 81 12.34 -10.78 -6.07
C ALA A 81 12.14 -10.56 -4.56
N PRO A 82 12.15 -11.62 -3.73
CA PRO A 82 12.10 -11.46 -2.30
C PRO A 82 13.31 -10.60 -1.93
N THR A 83 13.04 -9.41 -1.40
CA THR A 83 14.07 -8.53 -0.88
C THR A 83 14.84 -9.37 0.12
N LYS A 84 16.10 -9.71 -0.21
CA LYS A 84 16.98 -10.51 0.63
C LYS A 84 17.38 -9.64 1.82
N THR A 85 16.44 -9.37 2.71
CA THR A 85 16.78 -9.03 4.09
C THR A 85 17.48 -10.27 4.63
N SER A 86 18.77 -10.09 4.89
CA SER A 86 19.69 -11.05 5.47
C SER A 86 19.00 -11.97 6.47
N ARG A 87 18.86 -13.23 6.06
CA ARG A 87 18.57 -14.36 6.93
C ARG A 87 19.75 -14.55 7.87
N THR A 88 19.65 -14.07 9.09
CA THR A 88 20.38 -14.69 10.19
C THR A 88 19.49 -15.81 10.69
N SER A 89 19.69 -16.99 10.12
CA SER A 89 19.06 -18.23 10.51
C SER A 89 19.59 -18.63 11.90
N SER A 90 18.82 -18.36 12.94
CA SER A 90 18.97 -19.07 14.21
C SER A 90 17.79 -19.99 14.36
N ALA A 91 18.08 -21.29 14.22
CA ALA A 91 17.15 -22.37 14.51
C ALA A 91 16.61 -22.21 15.92
N SER A 92 15.29 -22.20 16.08
CA SER A 92 14.62 -22.41 17.36
C SER A 92 13.24 -22.99 17.09
N SER A 93 13.14 -24.26 17.43
CA SER A 93 12.00 -25.08 17.81
C SER A 93 10.59 -24.49 17.63
N GLY A 94 9.77 -25.23 16.88
CA GLY A 94 8.36 -24.95 16.70
C GLY A 94 7.57 -24.94 18.01
N THR A 95 6.90 -23.83 18.25
CA THR A 95 5.65 -23.75 19.01
C THR A 95 4.79 -22.71 18.28
N ALA A 96 3.53 -23.06 18.01
CA ALA A 96 2.55 -22.18 17.38
C ALA A 96 2.40 -20.86 18.18
N GLY A 97 2.26 -19.67 17.63
CA GLY A 97 2.17 -19.21 16.24
C GLY A 97 2.09 -17.67 16.28
N GLY A 98 2.43 -17.04 15.17
CA GLY A 98 2.38 -15.58 15.00
C GLY A 98 3.62 -15.10 14.26
N SER A 99 3.49 -14.96 12.94
CA SER A 99 4.38 -14.10 12.17
C SER A 99 4.47 -12.74 12.87
N GLN A 100 5.69 -12.20 12.97
CA GLN A 100 5.98 -10.86 13.51
C GLN A 100 5.45 -9.76 12.57
N ASP A 101 4.20 -9.92 12.14
CA ASP A 101 3.54 -9.05 11.17
C ASP A 101 3.14 -7.75 11.84
N VAL A 102 3.42 -6.65 11.15
CA VAL A 102 3.07 -5.33 11.64
C VAL A 102 1.55 -5.15 11.56
N LEU A 103 0.90 -5.05 12.73
CA LEU A 103 -0.57 -4.96 12.83
C LEU A 103 -1.11 -3.55 12.55
N ILE A 104 -0.22 -2.58 12.38
CA ILE A 104 -0.54 -1.16 12.20
C ILE A 104 -0.17 -0.66 10.81
N VAL A 105 -0.97 0.27 10.30
CA VAL A 105 -0.62 0.98 9.05
C VAL A 105 0.50 1.98 9.35
N VAL A 106 1.75 1.58 9.12
CA VAL A 106 2.97 2.35 9.44
C VAL A 106 2.91 3.78 8.92
N SER A 107 2.41 4.00 7.70
CA SER A 107 2.31 5.33 7.11
C SER A 107 1.36 6.26 7.88
N LYS A 108 0.26 5.72 8.43
CA LYS A 108 -0.70 6.47 9.23
C LYS A 108 -0.13 6.83 10.59
N LEU A 109 0.55 5.89 11.25
CA LEU A 109 1.25 6.15 12.51
C LEU A 109 2.31 7.25 12.36
N LYS A 110 3.19 7.11 11.35
CA LYS A 110 4.25 8.10 11.07
C LYS A 110 3.66 9.47 10.77
N GLN A 111 2.56 9.52 10.00
CA GLN A 111 1.86 10.77 9.71
C GLN A 111 1.28 11.40 10.99
N TYR A 112 0.65 10.60 11.85
CA TYR A 112 0.08 11.08 13.12
C TYR A 112 1.15 11.70 14.03
N ILE A 113 2.25 10.98 14.27
CA ILE A 113 3.36 11.47 15.12
C ILE A 113 3.97 12.76 14.57
N LYS A 114 4.14 12.83 13.24
CA LYS A 114 4.67 14.02 12.59
C LYS A 114 3.72 15.21 12.66
N GLN A 115 2.41 14.99 12.54
CA GLN A 115 1.41 16.06 12.65
C GLN A 115 1.29 16.58 14.09
N GLN A 116 1.35 15.68 15.06
CA GLN A 116 1.15 16.03 16.46
C GLN A 116 2.38 16.70 17.09
N ALA A 117 3.58 16.23 16.75
CA ALA A 117 4.82 16.64 17.43
C ALA A 117 5.97 17.02 16.48
N GLY A 118 5.78 16.96 15.15
CA GLY A 118 6.85 17.23 14.18
C GLY A 118 7.96 16.16 14.13
N LEU A 119 7.80 15.06 14.85
CA LEU A 119 8.82 14.03 15.02
C LEU A 119 8.83 13.00 13.88
N ASN A 120 10.00 12.43 13.61
CA ASN A 120 10.14 11.24 12.77
C ASN A 120 10.08 9.97 13.64
N THR A 121 9.61 8.87 13.08
CA THR A 121 9.48 7.58 13.79
C THR A 121 10.39 6.52 13.19
N SER A 122 11.20 5.88 14.03
CA SER A 122 12.05 4.73 13.65
C SER A 122 11.21 3.52 13.24
N ASP A 123 11.72 2.69 12.34
CA ASP A 123 11.06 1.45 11.91
C ASP A 123 10.97 0.39 13.02
N THR A 124 11.84 0.44 14.02
CA THR A 124 11.81 -0.46 15.18
C THR A 124 10.59 -0.27 16.07
N VAL A 125 9.98 0.92 16.07
CA VAL A 125 8.78 1.24 16.85
C VAL A 125 7.59 0.41 16.39
N ASN A 126 7.54 0.03 15.11
CA ASN A 126 6.42 -0.74 14.56
C ASN A 126 6.29 -2.12 15.22
N GLY A 127 7.41 -2.76 15.53
CA GLY A 127 7.43 -4.06 16.22
C GLY A 127 6.89 -3.93 17.64
N VAL A 128 7.45 -2.99 18.41
CA VAL A 128 7.05 -2.73 19.81
C VAL A 128 5.55 -2.45 19.92
N LEU A 129 5.00 -1.60 19.05
CA LEU A 129 3.56 -1.30 19.05
C LEU A 129 2.71 -2.49 18.62
N SER A 130 3.20 -3.30 17.65
CA SER A 130 2.48 -4.50 17.23
C SER A 130 2.45 -5.55 18.34
N ASP A 131 3.54 -5.70 19.09
CA ASP A 131 3.61 -6.60 20.25
C ASP A 131 2.63 -6.18 21.33
N HIS A 132 2.56 -4.87 21.62
CA HIS A 132 1.60 -4.34 22.59
C HIS A 132 0.15 -4.55 22.15
N LEU A 133 -0.17 -4.31 20.87
CA LEU A 133 -1.50 -4.57 20.33
C LEU A 133 -1.88 -6.05 20.37
N ARG A 134 -0.95 -6.97 20.12
CA ARG A 134 -1.21 -8.40 20.27
C ARG A 134 -1.60 -8.74 21.70
N HIS A 135 -0.84 -8.23 22.66
CA HIS A 135 -1.13 -8.45 24.08
C HIS A 135 -2.53 -7.96 24.47
N LEU A 136 -2.91 -6.75 24.05
CA LEU A 136 -4.25 -6.21 24.29
C LEU A 136 -5.34 -7.06 23.63
N CYS A 137 -5.13 -7.49 22.39
CA CYS A 137 -6.07 -8.37 21.70
C CYS A 137 -6.22 -9.73 22.39
N ASP A 138 -5.12 -10.32 22.86
CA ASP A 138 -5.14 -11.61 23.56
C ASP A 138 -5.95 -11.52 24.86
N GLN A 139 -5.81 -10.42 25.61
CA GLN A 139 -6.61 -10.14 26.80
C GLN A 139 -8.10 -9.96 26.46
N ALA A 140 -8.42 -9.19 25.43
CA ALA A 140 -9.79 -8.98 25.00
C ALA A 140 -10.46 -10.27 24.49
N ILE A 141 -9.69 -11.14 23.81
CA ILE A 141 -10.15 -12.47 23.39
C ILE A 141 -10.48 -13.33 24.61
N ALA A 142 -9.63 -13.32 25.64
CA ALA A 142 -9.85 -14.08 26.86
C ALA A 142 -11.14 -13.62 27.58
N HIS A 143 -11.34 -12.32 27.70
CA HIS A 143 -12.55 -11.75 28.31
C HIS A 143 -13.83 -12.12 27.53
N ALA A 144 -13.79 -11.99 26.20
CA ALA A 144 -14.91 -12.39 25.35
C ALA A 144 -15.23 -13.89 25.48
N ALA A 145 -14.19 -14.74 25.60
CA ALA A 145 -14.34 -16.18 25.77
C ALA A 145 -14.92 -16.55 27.14
N GLU A 146 -14.54 -15.84 28.21
CA GLU A 146 -15.08 -16.03 29.56
C GLU A 146 -16.59 -15.73 29.61
N GLU A 147 -17.04 -14.71 28.88
CA GLU A 147 -18.47 -14.43 28.69
C GLU A 147 -19.18 -15.38 27.70
N GLY A 148 -18.49 -16.39 27.16
CA GLY A 148 -19.04 -17.36 26.22
C GLY A 148 -19.31 -16.80 24.81
N ARG A 149 -18.73 -15.65 24.46
CA ARG A 149 -18.89 -15.00 23.16
C ARG A 149 -17.82 -15.46 22.17
N LYS A 150 -18.16 -15.40 20.88
CA LYS A 150 -17.24 -15.65 19.75
C LYS A 150 -16.82 -14.38 19.02
N THR A 151 -17.22 -13.23 19.55
CA THR A 151 -16.98 -11.91 18.96
C THR A 151 -16.39 -11.02 20.05
N VAL A 152 -15.20 -10.49 19.78
CA VAL A 152 -14.56 -9.45 20.60
C VAL A 152 -15.25 -8.12 20.31
N MET A 153 -15.63 -7.41 21.36
CA MET A 153 -16.35 -6.14 21.32
C MET A 153 -15.54 -5.06 22.06
N ASP A 154 -15.93 -3.80 21.90
CA ASP A 154 -15.26 -2.66 22.55
C ASP A 154 -15.16 -2.84 24.08
N ARG A 155 -16.24 -3.36 24.70
CA ARG A 155 -16.31 -3.66 26.14
C ARG A 155 -15.23 -4.63 26.62
N ASP A 156 -14.71 -5.47 25.74
CA ASP A 156 -13.66 -6.43 26.09
C ASP A 156 -12.32 -5.75 26.28
N PHE A 157 -12.13 -4.53 25.79
CA PHE A 157 -10.90 -3.75 25.97
C PHE A 157 -10.98 -2.78 27.16
N GLU A 158 -12.19 -2.36 27.56
CA GLU A 158 -12.41 -1.41 28.67
C GLU A 158 -11.64 -1.78 29.96
N PRO A 159 -11.64 -3.05 30.44
CA PRO A 159 -11.00 -3.39 31.71
C PRO A 159 -9.47 -3.17 31.74
N PHE A 160 -8.83 -3.07 30.58
CA PHE A 160 -7.37 -2.94 30.47
C PHE A 160 -6.94 -1.57 29.92
N LEU A 161 -7.86 -0.81 29.33
CA LEU A 161 -7.59 0.55 28.84
C LEU A 161 -7.81 1.60 29.93
N ASP A 162 -8.68 1.33 30.92
CA ASP A 162 -9.01 2.27 32.00
C ASP A 162 -8.04 2.20 33.20
N LEU A 163 -6.91 1.49 33.08
CA LEU A 163 -5.86 1.40 34.12
C LEU A 163 -4.76 2.46 33.99
N GLN A 164 -5.06 3.66 33.48
CA GLN A 164 -4.15 4.82 33.50
C GLN A 164 -4.58 5.89 34.52
#